data_AF-A0A182EWI5-F1
#
_entry.id   AF-A0A182EWI5-F1
#
_cell.length_a   1.000
_cell.length_b   1.000
_cell.length_c   1.000
_cell.angle_alpha   90.00
_cell.angle_beta   90.00
_cell.angle_gamma   90.00
#
_symmetry.space_group_name_H-M   'P 1'
#
loop_
_entity.id
_entity.type
_entity.pdbx_description
1 polymer ?
#
loop_
_entity_poly.entity_id
_entity_poly.type
_entity_poly.pdbx_seq_one_letter_code
_entity_poly.pdbx_strand_id
1 'polypeptide(L)' 'MATSEKHREWHNESKSSIVDEDDSRYECCICYKEAVNPVVLSCGHFYCWECIDKWLNKYTRSEKQCPICKRRVRDGG' A
#
# COMPACT_ATOMS: atom_id res chain seq x y z
N MET A 1 11.24 -47.20 46.99
CA MET A 1 9.84 -47.32 46.56
C MET A 1 9.61 -46.29 45.46
N ALA A 2 9.04 -46.73 44.31
CA ALA A 2 8.71 -46.01 43.06
C ALA A 2 9.89 -45.32 42.33
N THR A 3 10.57 -45.91 41.34
CA THR A 3 10.21 -46.21 39.92
C THR A 3 9.78 -45.00 39.07
N SER A 4 10.66 -44.61 38.13
CA SER A 4 10.37 -44.08 36.77
C SER A 4 9.54 -42.77 36.70
N GLU A 5 9.59 -41.89 35.70
CA GLU A 5 9.41 -42.07 34.26
C GLU A 5 9.87 -40.79 33.53
N LYS A 6 10.35 -40.98 32.29
CA LYS A 6 10.87 -39.95 31.38
C LYS A 6 9.78 -38.95 30.98
N HIS A 7 10.14 -37.69 30.73
CA HIS A 7 9.82 -37.12 29.41
C HIS A 7 10.81 -36.03 29.00
N ARG A 8 11.37 -36.23 27.81
CA ARG A 8 12.18 -35.29 27.05
C ARG A 8 11.26 -34.27 26.38
N GLU A 9 11.63 -33.00 26.50
CA GLU A 9 11.61 -31.94 25.49
C GLU A 9 10.27 -31.49 24.86
N TRP A 10 10.37 -30.26 24.33
CA TRP A 10 9.63 -29.72 23.18
C TRP A 10 8.34 -28.96 23.46
N HIS A 11 8.47 -27.71 23.89
CA HIS A 11 7.62 -26.63 23.35
C HIS A 11 8.49 -25.38 23.11
N ASN A 12 9.34 -25.47 22.09
CA ASN A 12 9.70 -24.30 21.30
C ASN A 12 8.42 -23.91 20.55
N GLU A 13 7.69 -22.92 21.07
CA GLU A 13 6.55 -22.34 20.37
C GLU A 13 7.05 -21.55 19.15
N SER A 14 7.36 -22.32 18.11
CA SER A 14 7.38 -21.86 16.73
C SER A 14 5.97 -21.41 16.37
N LYS A 15 5.61 -20.15 16.64
CA LYS A 15 4.62 -19.49 15.80
C LYS A 15 5.34 -19.02 14.53
N SER A 16 5.60 -19.98 13.66
CA SER A 16 6.07 -19.74 12.31
C SER A 16 4.89 -19.30 11.43
N SER A 17 5.19 -18.40 10.49
CA SER A 17 4.34 -17.84 9.43
C SER A 17 3.53 -16.64 9.95
N ILE A 18 3.86 -15.42 9.57
CA ILE A 18 3.77 -14.92 8.19
C ILE A 18 4.99 -14.05 7.89
N VAL A 19 5.58 -14.25 6.70
CA VAL A 19 6.43 -13.25 6.07
C VAL A 19 5.55 -12.03 5.76
N ASP A 20 5.69 -10.94 6.50
CA ASP A 20 5.36 -9.64 5.92
C ASP A 20 6.69 -9.05 5.47
N GLU A 21 7.20 -9.66 4.39
CA GLU A 21 8.14 -9.02 3.48
C GLU A 21 7.65 -7.61 3.22
N ASP A 22 8.38 -6.60 3.70
CA ASP A 22 8.32 -5.20 3.29
C ASP A 22 7.06 -4.84 2.51
N ASP A 23 5.92 -4.84 3.20
CA ASP A 23 4.65 -4.44 2.63
C ASP A 23 4.72 -2.91 2.52
N SER A 24 5.53 -2.44 1.57
CA SER A 24 5.64 -1.05 1.13
C SER A 24 4.34 -0.68 0.45
N ARG A 25 3.28 -0.61 1.24
CA ARG A 25 1.95 -0.21 0.84
C ARG A 25 2.03 1.21 0.30
N TYR A 26 1.68 1.37 -0.97
CA TYR A 26 1.60 2.69 -1.58
C TYR A 26 0.56 3.52 -0.82
N GLU A 27 0.97 4.62 -0.21
CA GLU A 27 0.05 5.54 0.47
C GLU A 27 -0.53 6.55 -0.53
N CYS A 28 -1.85 6.69 -0.55
CA CYS A 28 -2.50 7.67 -1.40
C CYS A 28 -2.34 9.08 -0.82
N CYS A 29 -1.74 10.00 -1.59
CA CYS A 29 -1.54 11.38 -1.13
C CYS A 29 -2.83 12.26 -1.10
N ILE A 30 -4.02 11.66 -1.31
CA ILE A 30 -5.33 12.36 -1.20
C ILE A 30 -6.06 11.89 0.06
N CYS A 31 -6.18 10.58 0.27
CA CYS A 31 -6.92 10.01 1.40
C CYS A 31 -6.04 9.56 2.58
N TYR A 32 -4.71 9.57 2.41
CA TYR A 32 -3.73 9.18 3.43
C TYR A 32 -3.98 7.77 4.00
N LYS A 33 -4.37 6.87 3.10
CA LYS A 33 -4.60 5.45 3.38
C LYS A 33 -3.86 4.63 2.34
N GLU A 34 -3.77 3.33 2.60
CA GLU A 34 -3.37 2.33 1.62
C GLU A 34 -4.13 2.54 0.30
N ALA A 35 -3.37 2.69 -0.78
CA ALA A 35 -3.91 3.04 -2.08
C ALA A 35 -4.59 1.81 -2.71
N VAL A 36 -5.91 1.86 -2.82
CA VAL A 36 -6.69 0.86 -3.57
C VAL A 36 -6.55 1.17 -5.06
N ASN A 37 -6.03 0.19 -5.83
CA ASN A 37 -5.66 0.36 -7.23
C ASN A 37 -4.75 1.58 -7.43
N PRO A 38 -3.49 1.51 -6.97
CA PRO A 38 -2.58 2.64 -6.98
C PRO A 38 -2.31 3.10 -8.41
N VAL A 39 -2.48 4.40 -8.65
CA VAL A 39 -2.13 5.08 -9.89
C VAL A 39 -0.95 5.97 -9.62
N VAL A 40 0.10 5.81 -10.44
CA VAL A 40 1.24 6.72 -10.45
C VAL A 40 1.06 7.74 -11.57
N LEU A 41 1.07 9.02 -11.22
CA LEU A 41 1.14 10.07 -12.24
C LEU A 41 2.56 10.13 -12.81
N SER A 42 2.74 10.73 -13.98
CA SER A 42 4.08 10.95 -14.59
C SER A 42 5.05 11.75 -13.73
N CYS A 43 4.58 12.36 -12.64
CA CYS A 43 5.40 13.04 -11.65
C CYS A 43 5.89 12.15 -10.49
N GLY A 44 5.48 10.87 -10.44
CA GLY A 44 5.89 9.91 -9.42
C GLY A 44 5.05 9.89 -8.13
N HIS A 45 3.94 10.63 -8.07
CA HIS A 45 3.04 10.62 -6.89
C HIS A 45 1.95 9.56 -7.03
N PHE A 46 1.62 8.91 -5.91
CA PHE A 46 0.70 7.78 -5.82
C PHE A 46 -0.68 8.18 -5.28
N TYR A 47 -1.73 7.61 -5.88
CA TYR A 47 -3.12 7.85 -5.51
C TYR A 47 -3.98 6.61 -5.69
N CYS A 48 -5.09 6.48 -4.97
CA CYS A 48 -6.13 5.54 -5.37
C CYS A 48 -6.72 5.99 -6.72
N TRP A 49 -7.05 5.03 -7.60
CA TRP A 49 -7.75 5.31 -8.87
C TRP A 49 -8.95 6.24 -8.67
N GLU A 50 -9.84 5.90 -7.73
CA GLU A 50 -11.03 6.72 -7.42
C GLU A 50 -10.70 8.13 -6.90
N CYS A 51 -9.64 8.25 -6.10
CA CYS A 51 -9.27 9.53 -5.50
C CYS A 51 -8.75 10.50 -6.57
N ILE A 52 -7.86 10.02 -7.43
CA ILE A 52 -7.30 10.86 -8.49
C ILE A 52 -8.33 11.11 -9.60
N ASP A 53 -9.18 10.14 -9.94
CA ASP A 53 -10.26 10.33 -10.91
C ASP A 53 -11.24 11.43 -10.46
N LYS A 54 -11.75 11.34 -9.20
CA LYS A 54 -12.62 12.37 -8.61
C LYS A 54 -11.95 13.74 -8.56
N TRP A 55 -10.64 13.80 -8.32
CA TRP A 55 -9.87 15.04 -8.36
C TRP A 55 -9.81 15.62 -9.77
N LEU A 56 -9.37 14.82 -10.74
CA LEU A 56 -9.17 15.25 -12.13
C LEU A 56 -10.49 15.59 -12.85
N ASN A 57 -11.60 14.97 -12.45
CA ASN A 57 -12.92 15.26 -12.99
C ASN A 57 -13.45 16.66 -12.61
N LYS A 58 -12.87 17.31 -11.58
CA LYS A 58 -13.20 18.70 -11.22
C LYS A 58 -12.57 19.74 -12.14
N TYR A 59 -11.58 19.34 -12.94
CA TYR A 59 -10.79 20.24 -13.78
C TYR A 59 -11.00 19.92 -15.25
N THR A 60 -10.90 20.93 -16.12
CA THR A 60 -10.94 20.69 -17.56
C THR A 60 -9.72 19.88 -18.00
N ARG A 61 -9.79 19.23 -19.17
CA ARG A 61 -8.67 18.41 -19.71
C ARG A 61 -7.34 19.18 -19.75
N SER A 62 -7.40 20.49 -19.98
CA SER A 62 -6.25 21.40 -20.04
C SER A 62 -5.71 21.81 -18.66
N GLU A 63 -6.43 21.54 -17.58
CA GLU A 63 -6.09 21.97 -16.21
C GLU A 63 -5.82 20.80 -15.26
N LYS A 64 -5.91 19.55 -15.74
CA LYS A 64 -5.57 18.35 -14.99
C LYS A 64 -4.13 18.41 -14.48
N GLN A 65 -3.97 18.54 -13.16
CA GLN A 65 -2.68 18.69 -12.48
C GLN A 65 -2.59 17.78 -11.26
N CYS A 66 -1.36 17.36 -10.95
CA CYS A 66 -1.02 16.63 -9.74
C CYS A 66 -1.40 17.46 -8.49
N PRO A 67 -2.17 16.90 -7.53
CA PRO A 67 -2.53 17.59 -6.29
C PRO A 67 -1.32 18.11 -5.48
N ILE A 68 -0.21 17.38 -5.53
CA ILE A 68 0.99 17.62 -4.71
C ILE A 68 1.94 18.61 -5.38
N CYS A 69 2.47 18.26 -6.56
CA CYS A 69 3.50 19.06 -7.23
C CYS A 69 2.98 19.95 -8.37
N LYS A 70 1.66 19.96 -8.62
CA LYS A 70 0.99 20.76 -9.67
C LYS A 70 1.46 20.48 -11.11
N ARG A 71 2.24 19.41 -11.33
CA ARG A 71 2.65 18.98 -12.66
C ARG A 71 1.45 18.53 -13.48
N ARG A 72 1.37 18.95 -14.75
CA ARG A 72 0.30 18.57 -15.67
C ARG A 72 0.22 17.05 -15.81
N VAL A 73 -0.98 16.50 -15.68
CA VAL A 73 -1.28 15.10 -15.96
C VAL A 73 -1.50 14.99 -17.47
N ARG A 74 -0.53 14.41 -18.18
CA ARG A 74 -0.67 14.13 -19.60
C ARG A 74 -1.41 12.79 -19.74
N ASP A 75 -2.59 12.83 -20.33
CA ASP A 75 -3.25 11.64 -20.87
C ASP A 75 -2.36 11.18 -22.05
N GLY A 76 -1.73 10.02 -21.93
CA GLY A 76 -0.96 9.45 -23.03
C GLY A 76 -1.90 9.25 -24.20
N GLY A 77 -1.66 9.97 -25.29
CA GLY A 77 -2.46 9.90 -26.51
C GLY A 77 -2.30 8.59 -27.25
#